data_AF-K9SVX1-F1
#
_entry.id   AF-K9SVX1-F1
#
_cell.length_a   1.000
_cell.length_b   1.000
_cell.length_c   1.000
_cell.angle_alpha   90.00
_cell.angle_beta   90.00
_cell.angle_gamma   90.00
#
_symmetry.space_group_name_H-M   'P 1'
#
loop_
_entity.id
_entity.type
_entity.pdbx_description
1 polymer ?
#
loop_
_entity_poly.entity_id
_entity_poly.type
_entity_poly.pdbx_seq_one_letter_code
_entity_poly.pdbx_strand_id
1 'polypeptide(L)'
;MLKSLLTASLAAIGTTLATLPVHALSLSTTFVAGNSSNGAMFDATTFGNSLKVTGLEINQSSISFSGPDQLEVYIKPGTYIGSDTNPAAWTLVSQTLVSAISGAEKS
;
A
#
# COMPACT_ATOMS: atom_id res chain seq x y z
N MET A 1 -1.43 -49.72 52.26
CA MET A 1 -0.51 -48.62 51.90
C MET A 1 -1.28 -47.59 51.10
N LEU A 2 -1.19 -46.33 51.52
CA LEU A 2 -2.07 -45.21 51.18
C LEU A 2 -1.76 -44.64 49.78
N LYS A 3 -2.80 -44.32 49.01
CA LYS A 3 -2.73 -43.67 47.67
C LYS A 3 -2.14 -42.26 47.78
N SER A 4 -1.18 -41.93 46.91
CA SER A 4 -0.75 -40.54 46.68
C SER A 4 -1.08 -40.17 45.23
N LEU A 5 -2.07 -39.28 45.05
CA LEU A 5 -2.35 -38.60 43.81
C LEU A 5 -1.47 -37.34 43.76
N LEU A 6 -0.59 -37.26 42.76
CA LEU A 6 0.04 -36.00 42.36
C LEU A 6 -0.68 -35.51 41.11
N THR A 7 -1.70 -34.69 41.32
CA THR A 7 -2.32 -33.91 40.25
C THR A 7 -1.37 -32.76 39.92
N ALA A 8 -0.60 -32.90 38.84
CA ALA A 8 0.13 -31.78 38.28
C ALA A 8 -0.88 -30.85 37.59
N SER A 9 -1.20 -29.74 38.26
CA SER A 9 -1.94 -28.64 37.63
C SER A 9 -1.06 -28.04 36.53
N LEU A 10 -1.45 -28.23 35.27
CA LEU A 10 -0.83 -27.53 34.15
C LEU A 10 -1.42 -26.12 34.14
N ALA A 11 -0.66 -25.14 34.63
CA ALA A 11 -1.01 -23.74 34.43
C ALA A 11 -1.00 -23.45 32.93
N ALA A 12 -2.17 -23.23 32.34
CA ALA A 12 -2.29 -22.73 30.99
C ALA A 12 -1.63 -21.33 30.97
N ILE A 13 -0.41 -21.26 30.43
CA ILE A 13 0.25 -19.99 30.15
C ILE A 13 -0.57 -19.36 29.03
N GLY A 14 -1.43 -18.41 29.40
CA GLY A 14 -2.15 -17.59 28.45
C GLY A 14 -1.14 -16.79 27.63
N THR A 15 -0.76 -17.32 26.47
CA THR A 15 -0.03 -16.56 25.46
C THR A 15 -0.98 -15.51 24.90
N THR A 16 -0.93 -14.30 25.46
CA THR A 16 -1.54 -13.14 24.83
C THR A 16 -0.78 -12.88 23.53
N LEU A 17 -1.45 -13.12 22.40
CA LEU A 17 -0.97 -12.60 21.12
C LEU A 17 -1.01 -11.08 21.22
N ALA A 18 0.17 -10.46 21.32
CA ALA A 18 0.29 -9.02 21.19
C ALA A 18 -0.11 -8.65 19.75
N THR A 19 -1.26 -8.00 19.60
CA THR A 19 -1.66 -7.41 18.33
C THR A 19 -0.73 -6.21 18.10
N LEU A 20 0.30 -6.38 17.27
CA LEU A 20 1.13 -5.25 16.87
C LEU A 20 0.25 -4.25 16.12
N PRO A 21 0.35 -2.94 16.40
CA PRO A 21 -0.35 -1.94 15.61
C PRO A 21 0.13 -2.07 14.16
N VAL A 22 -0.80 -2.30 13.24
CA VAL A 22 -0.49 -2.18 11.81
C VAL A 22 -0.27 -0.69 11.57
N HIS A 23 1.00 -0.27 11.46
CA HIS A 23 1.29 1.10 11.09
C HIS A 23 0.94 1.24 9.61
N ALA A 24 -0.16 1.94 9.32
CA ALA A 24 -0.43 2.41 7.97
C ALA A 24 0.60 3.51 7.65
N LEU A 25 1.68 3.13 6.98
CA LEU A 25 2.66 4.08 6.46
C LEU A 25 2.08 4.71 5.19
N SER A 26 2.00 6.03 5.14
CA SER A 26 1.75 6.77 3.90
C SER A 26 3.07 7.18 3.26
N LEU A 27 3.16 7.01 1.94
CA LEU A 27 4.27 7.48 1.12
C LEU A 27 3.74 8.64 0.29
N SER A 28 4.41 9.79 0.37
CA SER A 28 4.03 10.99 -0.37
C SER A 28 5.19 11.47 -1.23
N THR A 29 4.89 11.92 -2.44
CA THR A 29 5.85 12.60 -3.31
C THR A 29 5.93 14.08 -2.96
N THR A 30 7.07 14.72 -3.16
CA THR A 30 7.13 16.18 -3.16
C THR A 30 6.26 16.72 -4.30
N PHE A 31 5.19 17.43 -3.96
CA PHE A 31 4.24 18.02 -4.88
C PHE A 31 4.91 19.08 -5.78
N VAL A 32 5.40 18.68 -6.95
CA VAL A 32 5.70 19.63 -8.03
C VAL A 32 4.52 19.56 -9.00
N ALA A 33 3.71 20.62 -9.02
CA ALA A 33 2.61 20.76 -9.95
C ALA A 33 3.13 20.71 -11.41
N GLY A 34 2.30 20.22 -12.34
CA GLY A 34 2.62 20.22 -13.77
C GLY A 34 3.33 18.98 -14.30
N ASN A 35 3.56 17.95 -13.47
CA ASN A 35 4.15 16.68 -13.91
C ASN A 35 3.17 15.72 -14.60
N SER A 36 1.91 16.13 -14.82
CA SER A 36 0.88 15.31 -15.48
C SER A 36 0.75 13.91 -14.85
N SER A 37 0.46 12.88 -15.65
CA SER A 37 0.36 11.48 -15.23
C SER A 37 1.72 10.75 -15.21
N ASN A 38 2.83 11.46 -14.98
CA ASN A 38 4.11 10.81 -14.71
C ASN A 38 4.05 10.21 -13.31
N GLY A 39 3.81 8.89 -13.23
CA GLY A 39 3.53 8.17 -11.99
C GLY A 39 4.52 8.42 -10.85
N ALA A 40 4.07 8.16 -9.63
CA ALA A 40 4.90 8.19 -8.43
C ALA A 40 5.51 6.82 -8.15
N MET A 41 6.80 6.79 -7.83
CA MET A 41 7.55 5.55 -7.63
C MET A 41 8.27 5.57 -6.29
N PHE A 42 8.22 4.46 -5.57
CA PHE A 42 8.81 4.31 -4.24
C PHE A 42 9.48 2.96 -4.12
N ASP A 43 10.56 2.90 -3.36
CA ASP A 43 11.12 1.63 -2.90
C ASP A 43 10.38 1.21 -1.62
N ALA A 44 9.80 0.00 -1.65
CA ALA A 44 9.12 -0.59 -0.51
C ALA A 44 9.77 -1.92 -0.12
N THR A 45 10.11 -2.07 1.16
CA THR A 45 10.63 -3.33 1.72
C THR A 45 9.59 -3.96 2.63
N THR A 46 9.17 -5.19 2.34
CA THR A 46 8.08 -5.85 3.07
C THR A 46 8.54 -6.77 4.20
N PHE A 47 9.86 -6.99 4.34
CA PHE A 47 10.47 -7.85 5.36
C PHE A 47 9.83 -9.24 5.47
N GLY A 48 9.36 -9.80 4.35
CA GLY A 48 8.71 -11.11 4.29
C GLY A 48 7.19 -11.10 4.49
N ASN A 49 6.59 -9.92 4.72
CA ASN A 49 5.13 -9.77 4.81
C ASN A 49 4.52 -9.44 3.46
N SER A 50 3.20 -9.66 3.34
CA SER A 50 2.44 -9.16 2.19
C SER A 50 2.24 -7.65 2.30
N LEU A 51 2.48 -6.92 1.22
CA LEU A 51 2.15 -5.50 1.12
C LEU A 51 0.70 -5.34 0.65
N LYS A 52 -0.11 -4.62 1.40
CA LYS A 52 -1.49 -4.26 1.01
C LYS A 52 -1.59 -2.75 0.85
N VAL A 53 -1.90 -2.31 -0.37
CA VAL A 53 -2.30 -0.93 -0.64
C VAL A 53 -3.78 -0.79 -0.30
N THR A 54 -4.12 0.08 0.65
CA THR A 54 -5.50 0.27 1.13
C THR A 54 -6.21 1.47 0.52
N GLY A 55 -5.46 2.39 -0.08
CA GLY A 55 -5.98 3.59 -0.71
C GLY A 55 -4.87 4.32 -1.46
N LEU A 56 -5.29 5.18 -2.39
CA LEU A 56 -4.43 6.08 -3.14
C LEU A 56 -5.10 7.44 -3.17
N GLU A 57 -4.32 8.48 -2.97
CA GLU A 57 -4.73 9.86 -3.14
C GLU A 57 -3.91 10.45 -4.28
N ILE A 58 -4.59 11.09 -5.23
CA ILE A 58 -3.96 11.71 -6.40
C ILE A 58 -4.29 13.19 -6.43
N ASN A 59 -3.28 14.01 -6.71
CA ASN A 59 -3.47 15.42 -6.98
C ASN A 59 -3.51 15.61 -8.48
N GLN A 60 -4.71 15.71 -9.05
CA GLN A 60 -4.90 16.01 -10.47
C GLN A 60 -5.75 17.27 -10.62
N SER A 61 -5.26 18.22 -11.41
CA SER A 61 -5.92 19.52 -11.63
C SER A 61 -7.03 19.50 -12.67
N SER A 62 -7.08 18.44 -13.49
CA SER A 62 -8.08 18.27 -14.54
C SER A 62 -8.16 16.80 -14.91
N ILE A 63 -9.39 16.28 -15.00
CA ILE A 63 -9.66 15.07 -15.79
C ILE A 63 -9.57 15.44 -17.28
N SER A 64 -9.00 14.57 -18.12
CA SER A 64 -8.93 14.85 -19.55
C SER A 64 -10.33 15.19 -20.10
N PHE A 65 -10.45 16.21 -20.95
CA PHE A 65 -11.71 16.54 -21.64
C PHE A 65 -12.20 15.41 -22.56
N SER A 66 -11.36 14.39 -22.81
CA SER A 66 -11.60 13.25 -23.69
C SER A 66 -12.12 11.99 -23.00
N GLY A 67 -12.22 11.95 -21.66
CA GLY A 67 -12.68 10.77 -20.94
C GLY A 67 -12.03 10.57 -19.57
N PRO A 68 -12.43 9.52 -18.83
CA PRO A 68 -11.87 9.22 -17.52
C PRO A 68 -10.37 8.93 -17.61
N ASP A 69 -9.61 9.43 -16.63
CA ASP A 69 -8.18 9.11 -16.52
C ASP A 69 -8.00 7.72 -15.89
N GLN A 70 -7.03 6.96 -16.38
CA GLN A 70 -6.72 5.64 -15.85
C GLN A 70 -5.64 5.76 -14.77
N LEU A 71 -5.96 5.29 -13.56
CA LEU A 71 -5.00 5.12 -12.49
C LEU A 71 -4.52 3.68 -12.47
N GLU A 72 -3.20 3.50 -12.44
CA GLU A 72 -2.55 2.20 -12.52
C GLU A 72 -1.56 2.03 -11.37
N VAL A 73 -1.50 0.81 -10.84
CA VAL A 73 -0.53 0.40 -9.82
C VAL A 73 0.32 -0.71 -10.40
N TYR A 74 1.62 -0.48 -10.43
CA TYR A 74 2.60 -1.44 -10.91
C TYR A 74 3.51 -1.88 -9.77
N ILE A 75 4.09 -3.07 -9.91
CA ILE A 75 5.17 -3.56 -9.05
C ILE A 75 6.38 -3.93 -9.91
N LYS A 76 7.56 -3.86 -9.29
CA LYS A 76 8.82 -4.33 -9.84
C LYS A 76 9.68 -4.88 -8.69
N PRO A 77 10.40 -6.00 -8.91
CA PRO A 77 11.42 -6.45 -7.95
C PRO A 77 12.63 -5.51 -7.90
N GLY A 78 13.13 -5.25 -6.69
CA GLY A 78 14.27 -4.37 -6.44
C GLY A 78 13.91 -2.88 -6.52
N THR A 79 14.94 -2.02 -6.61
CA THR A 79 14.73 -0.57 -6.68
C THR A 79 14.13 -0.12 -8.02
N TYR A 80 13.41 1.01 -7.99
CA TYR A 80 12.88 1.66 -9.19
C TYR A 80 13.94 2.46 -9.98
N ILE A 81 15.08 2.80 -9.36
CA ILE A 81 16.13 3.64 -9.96
C ILE A 81 16.63 3.00 -11.27
N GLY A 82 16.61 3.79 -12.35
CA GLY A 82 17.01 3.34 -13.70
C GLY A 82 15.95 2.55 -14.46
N SER A 83 14.73 2.44 -13.92
CA SER A 83 13.58 1.77 -14.55
C SER A 83 12.38 2.72 -14.73
N ASP A 84 12.54 4.01 -14.43
CA ASP A 84 11.53 5.07 -14.50
C ASP A 84 10.93 5.28 -15.89
N THR A 85 11.71 5.00 -16.93
CA THR A 85 11.30 5.14 -18.33
C THR A 85 11.19 3.80 -19.06
N ASN A 86 11.35 2.68 -18.35
CA ASN A 86 11.31 1.34 -18.96
C ASN A 86 10.05 0.57 -18.54
N PRO A 87 8.95 0.62 -19.31
CA PRO A 87 7.70 -0.06 -18.96
C PRO A 87 7.83 -1.58 -18.90
N ALA A 88 8.78 -2.19 -19.64
CA ALA A 88 8.98 -3.63 -19.63
C ALA A 88 9.56 -4.17 -18.31
N ALA A 89 10.04 -3.28 -17.42
CA ALA A 89 10.53 -3.65 -16.11
C ALA A 89 9.41 -3.81 -15.06
N TRP A 90 8.17 -3.46 -15.40
CA TRP A 90 7.04 -3.33 -14.47
C TRP A 90 5.92 -4.33 -14.76
N THR A 91 5.27 -4.80 -13.71
CA THR A 91 4.09 -5.67 -13.77
C THR A 91 2.89 -4.92 -13.23
N LEU A 92 1.83 -4.79 -14.03
CA LEU A 92 0.57 -4.19 -13.61
C LEU A 92 -0.12 -5.09 -12.58
N VAL A 93 -0.55 -4.52 -11.45
CA VAL A 93 -1.27 -5.26 -10.39
C VAL A 93 -2.66 -4.73 -10.10
N SER A 94 -2.96 -3.49 -10.45
CA SER A 94 -4.30 -2.90 -10.31
C SER A 94 -4.48 -1.73 -11.26
N GLN A 95 -5.70 -1.54 -11.75
CA GLN A 95 -6.09 -0.38 -12.54
C GLN A 95 -7.52 0.03 -12.22
N THR A 96 -7.81 1.33 -12.30
CA THR A 96 -9.17 1.86 -12.17
C THR A 96 -9.35 3.11 -13.02
N LEU A 97 -10.59 3.40 -13.41
CA LEU A 97 -10.94 4.63 -14.10
C LEU A 97 -11.38 5.69 -13.09
N VAL A 98 -10.82 6.88 -13.23
CA VAL A 98 -11.16 8.07 -12.44
C VAL A 98 -12.02 8.97 -13.32
N SER A 99 -13.34 8.88 -13.12
CA SER A 99 -14.32 9.62 -13.93
C SER A 99 -14.65 11.02 -13.40
N ALA A 100 -14.21 11.35 -12.18
CA ALA A 100 -14.39 12.67 -11.58
C ALA A 100 -13.36 12.89 -10.45
N ILE A 101 -12.76 14.08 -10.42
CA ILE A 101 -12.10 14.60 -9.22
C ILE A 101 -13.16 15.32 -8.37
N SER A 102 -13.57 14.74 -7.24
CA SER A 102 -14.43 15.49 -6.30
C SER A 102 -13.56 16.46 -5.51
N GLY A 103 -13.45 17.68 -6.01
CA GLY A 103 -12.62 18.73 -5.42
C GLY A 103 -12.87 20.11 -6.03
N ALA A 104 -14.05 20.35 -6.62
CA ALA A 104 -14.46 21.71 -6.93
C ALA A 104 -14.76 22.41 -5.61
N GLU A 105 -13.71 22.99 -4.98
CA GLU A 105 -13.91 24.06 -4.02
C GLU A 105 -14.71 25.13 -4.75
N LYS A 106 -15.95 25.28 -4.30
CA LYS A 106 -16.85 26.33 -4.75
C LYS A 106 -16.20 27.67 -4.34
N SER A 107 -15.54 28.33 -5.29
CA SER A 107 -15.20 29.76 -5.20
C SER A 107 -16.44 30.62 -5.11
#